data_AF-F5LFN3-F1
#
_entry.id   AF-F5LFN3-F1
#
_cell.length_a   1.000
_cell.length_b   1.000
_cell.length_c   1.000
_cell.angle_alpha   90.00
_cell.angle_beta   90.00
_cell.angle_gamma   90.00
#
_symmetry.space_group_name_H-M   'P 1'
#
loop_
_entity.id
_entity.type
_entity.pdbx_description
1 polymer ?
#
loop_
_entity_poly.entity_id
_entity_poly.type
_entity_poly.pdbx_seq_one_letter_code
_entity_poly.pdbx_strand_id
1 'polypeptide(L)' 'MLKEPAERVFRFLAEGKLNIAIGRRFPLEEAAAAHARARSRQSTGNVLLDVRAPR' A
#
# COMPACT_ATOMS: atom_id res chain seq x y z
N MET A 1 13.16 -5.28 -16.85
CA MET A 1 13.99 -4.12 -16.45
C MET A 1 13.69 -3.58 -15.04
N LEU A 2 12.72 -4.12 -14.28
CA LEU A 2 12.42 -3.63 -12.91
C LEU A 2 12.91 -4.55 -11.78
N LYS A 3 13.55 -5.67 -12.11
CA LYS A 3 13.87 -6.73 -11.14
C LYS A 3 14.96 -6.29 -10.15
N GLU A 4 16.09 -5.78 -10.64
CA GLU A 4 17.21 -5.37 -9.77
C GLU A 4 16.87 -4.17 -8.88
N PRO A 5 16.16 -3.11 -9.37
CA PRO A 5 15.70 -2.03 -8.49
C PRO A 5 14.72 -2.50 -7.42
N ALA A 6 13.81 -3.43 -7.76
CA ALA A 6 12.84 -3.97 -6.80
C ALA A 6 13.53 -4.78 -5.70
N GLU A 7 14.50 -5.64 -6.05
CA GLU A 7 15.30 -6.41 -5.08
C GLU A 7 16.00 -5.51 -4.07
N ARG A 8 16.54 -4.37 -4.50
CA ARG A 8 17.13 -3.38 -3.59
C ARG A 8 16.13 -2.78 -2.61
N VAL A 9 14.91 -2.46 -3.08
CA VAL A 9 13.83 -1.93 -2.23
C VAL A 9 13.38 -2.97 -1.21
N PHE A 10 13.21 -4.24 -1.64
CA PHE A 10 12.86 -5.33 -0.74
C PHE A 10 13.93 -5.59 0.32
N ARG A 11 15.21 -5.45 -0.02
CA ARG A 11 16.29 -5.51 0.96
C ARG A 11 16.17 -4.42 2.01
N PHE A 12 15.88 -3.17 1.63
CA PHE A 12 15.68 -2.09 2.60
C PHE A 12 14.46 -2.30 3.50
N LEU A 13 13.39 -2.92 2.97
CA LEU A 13 12.25 -3.35 3.78
C LEU A 13 12.65 -4.42 4.80
N ALA A 14 13.39 -5.45 4.36
CA ALA A 14 13.83 -6.54 5.23
C ALA A 14 14.80 -6.07 6.34
N GLU A 15 15.65 -5.09 6.03
CA GLU A 15 16.57 -4.45 6.99
C GLU A 15 15.87 -3.43 7.91
N GLY A 16 14.55 -3.21 7.77
CA GLY A 16 13.79 -2.24 8.57
C GLY A 16 14.11 -0.77 8.25
N LYS A 17 14.83 -0.51 7.16
CA LYS A 17 15.25 0.84 6.74
C LYS A 17 14.19 1.59 5.93
N LEU A 18 13.12 0.90 5.51
CA LEU A 18 12.00 1.50 4.79
C LEU A 18 10.70 1.29 5.58
N ASN A 19 10.03 2.39 5.93
CA ASN A 19 8.71 2.36 6.55
C ASN A 19 7.63 2.60 5.48
N ILE A 20 6.71 1.65 5.31
CA ILE A 20 5.57 1.82 4.40
C ILE A 20 4.51 2.65 5.11
N ALA A 21 4.39 3.93 4.74
CA ALA A 21 3.33 4.79 5.23
C ALA A 21 1.97 4.36 4.65
N ILE A 22 1.14 3.70 5.45
CA ILE A 22 -0.24 3.34 5.08
C ILE A 22 -1.16 4.41 5.67
N GLY A 23 -1.70 5.26 4.80
CA GLY A 23 -2.58 6.36 5.22
C GLY A 23 -4.01 5.90 5.52
N ARG A 24 -4.48 4.85 4.84
CA ARG A 24 -5.81 4.26 5.10
C ARG A 24 -5.88 2.81 4.63
N ARG A 25 -6.67 2.01 5.35
CA ARG A 25 -7.05 0.64 4.95
C ARG A 25 -8.53 0.61 4.59
N PHE A 26 -8.88 -0.15 3.57
CA PHE A 26 -10.25 -0.40 3.15
C PHE A 26 -10.47 -1.91 3.01
N PRO A 27 -11.62 -2.44 3.40
CA PRO A 27 -11.99 -3.81 3.08
C PRO A 27 -12.32 -3.94 1.58
N LEU A 28 -12.29 -5.16 1.04
CA LEU A 28 -12.50 -5.42 -0.40
C LEU A 28 -13.85 -4.89 -0.91
N GLU A 29 -14.88 -4.97 -0.08
CA GLU A 29 -16.23 -4.47 -0.33
C GLU A 29 -16.24 -2.96 -0.62
N GLU A 30 -15.26 -2.23 -0.06
CA GLU A 30 -15.09 -0.79 -0.24
C GLU A 30 -14.04 -0.43 -1.31
N ALA A 31 -13.69 -1.34 -2.21
CA ALA A 31 -12.69 -1.08 -3.26
C ALA A 31 -12.96 0.19 -4.08
N ALA A 32 -14.23 0.50 -4.36
CA ALA A 32 -14.63 1.72 -5.05
C ALA A 32 -14.26 2.99 -4.24
N ALA A 33 -14.48 2.97 -2.92
CA ALA A 33 -14.11 4.05 -2.02
C ALA A 33 -12.59 4.18 -1.86
N ALA A 34 -11.87 3.05 -1.81
CA ALA A 34 -10.40 3.02 -1.82
C ALA A 34 -9.85 3.70 -3.08
N HIS A 35 -10.41 3.39 -4.25
CA HIS A 35 -10.02 3.98 -5.53
C HIS A 35 -10.31 5.49 -5.59
N ALA A 36 -11.50 5.91 -5.17
CA ALA A 36 -11.86 7.33 -5.09
C ALA A 36 -10.90 8.10 -4.16
N ARG A 37 -10.51 7.49 -3.03
CA ARG A 37 -9.58 8.10 -2.08
C ARG A 37 -8.16 8.22 -2.63
N ALA A 38 -7.65 7.17 -3.28
CA ALA A 38 -6.36 7.21 -3.95
C ALA A 38 -6.32 8.31 -5.04
N ARG A 39 -7.41 8.48 -5.80
CA ARG A 39 -7.52 9.51 -6.84
C ARG A 39 -7.57 10.93 -6.29
N SER A 40 -8.14 11.13 -5.11
CA SER A 40 -8.28 12.45 -4.50
C SER A 40 -6.95 13.14 -4.15
N ARG A 41 -5.83 12.39 -4.11
CA ARG A 41 -4.48 12.86 -3.67
C ARG A 41 -4.45 13.53 -2.30
N GLN A 42 -5.53 13.47 -1.54
CA GLN A 42 -5.62 13.98 -0.16
C GLN A 42 -5.10 12.95 0.87
N SER A 43 -4.76 11.73 0.44
CA SER A 43 -4.15 10.74 1.32
C SER A 43 -2.65 10.97 1.42
N THR A 44 -2.17 11.25 2.64
CA THR A 44 -0.75 11.18 2.98
C THR A 44 -0.35 9.70 3.10
N GLY A 45 0.14 9.13 2.00
CA GLY A 45 0.64 7.75 1.93
C GLY A 45 -0.20 6.79 1.10
N ASN A 46 0.08 5.49 1.25
CA ASN A 46 -0.54 4.43 0.47
C ASN A 46 -1.93 4.06 0.99
N VAL A 47 -2.83 3.74 0.06
CA VAL A 47 -4.14 3.14 0.36
C VAL A 47 -3.99 1.62 0.26
N LEU A 48 -4.31 0.90 1.34
CA LEU A 48 -4.29 -0.55 1.37
C LEU A 48 -5.70 -1.11 1.23
N LEU A 49 -5.87 -2.07 0.33
CA LEU A 49 -7.10 -2.85 0.20
C LEU A 49 -6.87 -4.21 0.84
N ASP A 50 -7.65 -4.55 1.86
CA ASP A 50 -7.58 -5.85 2.51
C ASP A 50 -8.50 -6.83 1.79
N VAL A 51 -7.90 -7.83 1.16
CA VAL A 51 -8.60 -8.88 0.39
C VAL A 51 -8.96 -10.08 1.26
N ARG A 52 -8.49 -10.11 2.51
CA ARG A 52 -8.85 -11.14 3.48
C ARG A 52 -9.82 -10.47 4.46
N ALA A 53 -11.10 -10.82 4.34
CA ALA A 53 -12.08 -10.45 5.37
C ALA A 53 -11.55 -10.86 6.75
N PRO A 54 -11.74 -10.05 7.80
CA PRO A 54 -11.46 -10.50 9.15
C PRO A 54 -12.28 -11.77 9.40
N ARG A 55 -11.59 -12.84 9.76
CA ARG A 55 -12.23 -14.08 10.21
C ARG A 55 -12.87 -13.85 11.58
#